data_AF-A0A443IID2-F1
#
_entry.id   AF-A0A443IID2-F1
#
_cell.length_a   1.000
_cell.length_b   1.000
_cell.length_c   1.000
_cell.angle_alpha   90.00
_cell.angle_beta   90.00
_cell.angle_gamma   90.00
#
_symmetry.space_group_name_H-M   'P 1'
#
loop_
_entity.id
_entity.type
_entity.pdbx_description
1 polymer ?
#
loop_
_entity_poly.entity_id
_entity_poly.type
_entity_poly.pdbx_seq_one_letter_code
_entity_poly.pdbx_strand_id
1 'polypeptide(L)'
;MLSGWLWLTSCMLVSQGVYAADKCAASGQAINDSNSVIMLGGTAKGRIKQFAVGEFGKDVDQQKRILGQFDQCGVLTVADISYRKDEGNVLLQMEQHIGRVTDGWQAEYGISVVVKQQDQPVEVTNKRGTINYKVGKNGNITSATDVFILTGEKGFTETTYAYNKQFRLLKRVARGSDPLSNGESRFQWSPTGDVLTLTSEKSKETYTYDDKNREIRLDTITQTPASTITSINECQSWDETGNCTLSYSRETETIGKSVIKRNISAAYQFQYWADEKTR
;
A
#
# COMPACT_ATOMS: atom_id res chain seq x y z
N MET A 1 -1.55 69.47 -46.15
CA MET A 1 -2.13 68.76 -47.30
C MET A 1 -2.17 67.28 -46.96
N LEU A 2 -3.36 66.68 -47.04
CA LEU A 2 -3.71 65.24 -46.93
C LEU A 2 -3.48 64.60 -45.53
N SER A 3 -4.40 64.05 -44.72
CA SER A 3 -5.78 63.48 -44.78
C SER A 3 -5.76 62.02 -44.30
N GLY A 4 -6.67 61.64 -43.38
CA GLY A 4 -7.07 60.24 -43.09
C GLY A 4 -6.71 59.73 -41.68
N TRP A 5 -7.60 59.84 -40.67
CA TRP A 5 -8.57 58.81 -40.20
C TRP A 5 -7.94 57.51 -39.68
N LEU A 6 -8.12 57.18 -38.38
CA LEU A 6 -8.96 56.07 -37.89
C LEU A 6 -8.82 55.85 -36.37
N TRP A 7 -9.94 55.47 -35.76
CA TRP A 7 -10.10 55.05 -34.36
C TRP A 7 -9.41 53.71 -34.10
N LEU A 8 -8.80 53.54 -32.93
CA LEU A 8 -8.38 52.23 -32.41
C LEU A 8 -8.91 52.04 -30.99
N THR A 9 -9.96 51.22 -30.93
CA THR A 9 -10.58 50.60 -29.78
C THR A 9 -9.53 49.81 -28.99
N SER A 10 -9.25 50.20 -27.74
CA SER A 10 -8.43 49.42 -26.81
C SER A 10 -9.19 48.15 -26.41
N CYS A 11 -8.85 47.04 -27.04
CA CYS A 11 -9.27 45.71 -26.62
C CYS A 11 -8.40 45.31 -25.40
N MET A 12 -9.00 45.22 -24.21
CA MET A 12 -8.35 44.62 -23.04
C MET A 12 -8.12 43.13 -23.32
N LEU A 13 -6.87 42.75 -23.57
CA LEU A 13 -6.45 41.35 -23.57
C LEU A 13 -6.30 40.91 -22.11
N VAL A 14 -7.35 40.26 -21.58
CA VAL A 14 -7.24 39.45 -20.37
C VAL A 14 -6.43 38.21 -20.75
N SER A 15 -5.15 38.21 -20.40
CA SER A 15 -4.29 37.04 -20.49
C SER A 15 -4.83 35.95 -19.57
N GLN A 16 -5.59 35.01 -20.12
CA GLN A 16 -5.90 33.76 -19.44
C GLN A 16 -4.59 32.99 -19.27
N GLY A 17 -4.08 32.94 -18.05
CA GLY A 17 -3.02 32.01 -17.69
C GLY A 17 -3.53 30.60 -17.90
N VAL A 18 -3.07 29.97 -18.98
CA VAL A 18 -3.21 28.52 -19.16
C VAL A 18 -2.32 27.90 -18.09
N TYR A 19 -2.92 27.48 -16.98
CA TYR A 19 -2.27 26.52 -16.09
C TYR A 19 -1.99 25.30 -16.95
N ALA A 20 -0.71 25.08 -17.28
CA ALA A 20 -0.29 23.84 -17.88
C ALA A 20 -0.73 22.73 -16.94
N ALA A 21 -1.60 21.83 -17.42
CA ALA A 21 -1.85 20.58 -16.74
C ALA A 21 -0.47 19.93 -16.55
N ASP A 22 -0.07 19.70 -15.30
CA ASP A 22 1.17 19.01 -15.00
C ASP A 22 1.12 17.66 -15.71
N LYS A 23 1.88 17.54 -16.81
CA LYS A 23 1.91 16.33 -17.60
C LYS A 23 2.57 15.26 -16.76
N CYS A 24 1.77 14.33 -16.25
CA CYS A 24 2.26 13.17 -15.51
C CYS A 24 3.31 12.43 -16.34
N ALA A 25 4.34 11.90 -15.67
CA ALA A 25 5.44 11.22 -16.33
C ALA A 25 4.95 10.01 -17.15
N ALA A 26 5.54 9.77 -18.31
CA ALA A 26 5.13 8.70 -19.23
C ALA A 26 5.19 7.28 -18.61
N SER A 27 6.09 7.06 -17.64
CA SER A 27 6.18 5.81 -16.87
C SER A 27 5.53 5.91 -15.48
N GLY A 28 4.77 6.97 -15.22
CA GLY A 28 4.23 7.31 -13.91
C GLY A 28 3.40 6.19 -13.29
N GLN A 29 2.57 5.52 -14.09
CA GLN A 29 1.73 4.43 -13.59
C GLN A 29 2.56 3.27 -13.00
N ALA A 30 3.49 2.69 -13.77
CA ALA A 30 4.30 1.56 -13.28
C ALA A 30 5.17 1.92 -12.07
N ILE A 31 5.65 3.17 -12.02
CA ILE A 31 6.38 3.71 -10.87
C ILE A 31 5.46 3.79 -9.65
N ASN A 32 4.26 4.37 -9.81
CA ASN A 32 3.31 4.56 -8.72
C ASN A 32 2.73 3.23 -8.22
N ASP A 33 2.51 2.27 -9.11
CA ASP A 33 2.11 0.90 -8.76
C ASP A 33 3.18 0.24 -7.89
N SER A 34 4.46 0.32 -8.30
CA SER A 34 5.55 -0.24 -7.51
C SER A 34 5.73 0.47 -6.16
N ASN A 35 5.61 1.80 -6.14
CA ASN A 35 5.66 2.58 -4.91
C ASN A 35 4.48 2.23 -3.97
N SER A 36 3.29 1.97 -4.52
CA SER A 36 2.11 1.55 -3.76
C SER A 36 2.29 0.15 -3.19
N VAL A 37 2.87 -0.80 -3.94
CA VAL A 37 3.26 -2.11 -3.39
C VAL A 37 4.23 -1.96 -2.22
N ILE A 38 5.20 -1.06 -2.31
CA ILE A 38 6.20 -0.82 -1.26
C ILE A 38 5.58 -0.25 0.02
N MET A 39 4.65 0.71 -0.11
CA MET A 39 4.11 1.46 1.03
C MET A 39 2.81 0.89 1.57
N LEU A 40 1.96 0.35 0.71
CA LEU A 40 0.58 -0.05 1.02
C LEU A 40 0.35 -1.57 0.86
N GLY A 41 1.29 -2.30 0.25
CA GLY A 41 1.18 -3.74 0.04
C GLY A 41 0.26 -4.15 -1.12
N GLY A 42 -0.15 -3.22 -1.98
CA GLY A 42 -1.03 -3.50 -3.11
C GLY A 42 -1.12 -2.36 -4.11
N THR A 43 -1.83 -2.61 -5.21
CA THR A 43 -2.14 -1.62 -6.26
C THR A 43 -3.65 -1.51 -6.45
N ALA A 44 -4.06 -0.46 -7.16
CA ALA A 44 -5.44 -0.30 -7.60
C ALA A 44 -5.45 0.41 -8.95
N LYS A 45 -6.49 0.18 -9.74
CA LYS A 45 -6.60 0.64 -11.13
C LYS A 45 -7.29 2.00 -11.22
N GLY A 46 -7.00 2.71 -12.29
CA GLY A 46 -7.63 3.99 -12.61
C GLY A 46 -7.01 5.18 -11.89
N ARG A 47 -7.53 6.38 -12.19
CA ARG A 47 -7.04 7.65 -11.62
C ARG A 47 -7.65 7.88 -10.25
N ILE A 48 -7.23 7.08 -9.26
CA ILE A 48 -7.76 7.16 -7.90
C ILE A 48 -7.36 8.51 -7.29
N LYS A 49 -8.34 9.19 -6.69
CA LYS A 49 -8.15 10.38 -5.86
C LYS A 49 -7.96 9.97 -4.41
N GLN A 50 -8.81 9.06 -3.93
CA GLN A 50 -8.73 8.53 -2.58
C GLN A 50 -9.37 7.16 -2.50
N PHE A 51 -8.99 6.39 -1.48
CA PHE A 51 -9.62 5.13 -1.17
C PHE A 51 -9.80 4.95 0.33
N ALA A 52 -10.76 4.10 0.69
CA ALA A 52 -10.97 3.62 2.04
C ALA A 52 -11.16 2.10 2.01
N VAL A 53 -10.51 1.42 2.95
CA VAL A 53 -10.67 -0.02 3.19
C VAL A 53 -11.10 -0.19 4.64
N GLY A 54 -12.14 -0.99 4.86
CA GLY A 54 -12.52 -1.49 6.16
C GLY A 54 -12.57 -3.01 6.14
N GLU A 55 -11.86 -3.65 7.05
CA GLU A 55 -11.84 -5.10 7.22
C GLU A 55 -12.37 -5.44 8.61
N PHE A 56 -13.16 -6.50 8.71
CA PHE A 56 -13.65 -7.02 9.98
C PHE A 56 -13.66 -8.54 10.02
N GLY A 57 -13.34 -9.10 11.17
CA GLY A 57 -13.48 -10.53 11.45
C GLY A 57 -14.95 -10.88 11.74
N LYS A 58 -15.41 -12.00 11.18
CA LYS A 58 -16.73 -12.56 11.47
C LYS A 58 -16.72 -13.38 12.77
N ASP A 59 -15.63 -14.12 12.99
CA ASP A 59 -15.42 -15.08 14.07
C ASP A 59 -14.19 -14.75 14.93
N VAL A 60 -13.60 -13.58 14.70
CA VAL A 60 -12.48 -13.00 15.47
C VAL A 60 -12.73 -11.51 15.65
N ASP A 61 -12.38 -10.94 16.80
CA ASP A 61 -12.42 -9.50 17.02
C ASP A 61 -11.22 -8.85 16.32
N GLN A 62 -11.35 -8.69 15.00
CA GLN A 62 -10.35 -8.08 14.14
C GLN A 62 -10.96 -6.90 13.41
N GLN A 63 -10.22 -5.80 13.33
CA GLN A 63 -10.56 -4.63 12.54
C GLN A 63 -9.31 -4.09 11.86
N LYS A 64 -9.40 -3.83 10.56
CA LYS A 64 -8.37 -3.09 9.80
C LYS A 64 -9.02 -1.91 9.12
N ARG A 65 -8.33 -0.77 9.11
CA ARG A 65 -8.73 0.39 8.32
C ARG A 65 -7.54 0.92 7.56
N ILE A 66 -7.73 1.20 6.27
CA ILE A 66 -6.75 1.91 5.45
C ILE A 66 -7.47 3.08 4.80
N LEU A 67 -6.88 4.26 4.88
CA LEU A 67 -7.29 5.43 4.12
C LEU A 67 -6.08 5.89 3.32
N GLY A 68 -6.27 6.30 2.08
CA GLY A 68 -5.17 6.90 1.32
C GLY A 68 -5.66 7.86 0.26
N GLN A 69 -4.79 8.81 -0.10
CA GLN A 69 -5.07 9.86 -1.07
C GLN A 69 -3.93 9.97 -2.07
N PHE A 70 -4.26 10.21 -3.33
CA PHE A 70 -3.31 10.36 -4.41
C PHE A 70 -3.52 11.70 -5.13
N ASP A 71 -2.44 12.24 -5.68
CA ASP A 71 -2.55 13.39 -6.58
C ASP A 71 -3.12 12.99 -7.95
N GLN A 72 -3.25 13.97 -8.87
CA GLN A 72 -3.80 13.73 -10.20
C GLN A 72 -2.95 12.81 -11.10
N CYS A 73 -1.68 12.60 -10.71
CA CYS A 73 -0.75 11.69 -11.37
C CYS A 73 -0.68 10.30 -10.73
N GLY A 74 -1.45 10.06 -9.67
CA GLY A 74 -1.48 8.80 -8.95
C GLY A 74 -0.33 8.63 -7.96
N VAL A 75 0.36 9.72 -7.58
CA VAL A 75 1.40 9.68 -6.54
C VAL A 75 0.74 9.73 -5.17
N LEU A 76 1.10 8.79 -4.29
CA LEU A 76 0.55 8.76 -2.92
C LEU A 76 0.93 10.05 -2.18
N THR A 77 -0.05 10.73 -1.62
CA THR A 77 0.15 11.96 -0.84
C THR A 77 0.14 11.67 0.66
N VAL A 78 -0.82 10.87 1.11
CA VAL A 78 -0.98 10.45 2.49
C VAL A 78 -1.67 9.09 2.57
N ALA A 79 -1.34 8.29 3.58
CA ALA A 79 -2.13 7.14 3.98
C ALA A 79 -2.10 6.93 5.50
N ASP A 80 -3.24 6.48 6.05
CA ASP A 80 -3.37 6.10 7.45
C ASP A 80 -3.84 4.64 7.51
N ILE A 81 -3.12 3.83 8.27
CA ILE A 81 -3.39 2.41 8.46
C ILE A 81 -3.56 2.15 9.95
N SER A 82 -4.63 1.44 10.31
CA SER A 82 -4.80 0.91 11.66
C SER A 82 -5.25 -0.54 11.57
N TYR A 83 -4.78 -1.33 12.53
CA TYR A 83 -5.14 -2.73 12.66
C TYR A 83 -5.21 -3.08 14.14
N ARG A 84 -6.29 -3.77 14.52
CA ARG A 84 -6.47 -4.34 15.85
C ARG A 84 -6.98 -5.75 15.69
N LYS A 85 -6.42 -6.68 16.45
CA LYS A 85 -6.91 -8.04 16.55
C LYS A 85 -6.83 -8.50 18.01
N ASP A 86 -7.97 -8.87 18.56
CA ASP A 86 -8.11 -9.50 19.85
C ASP A 86 -8.56 -10.95 19.65
N GLU A 87 -7.72 -11.88 20.08
CA GLU A 87 -7.95 -13.31 20.00
C GLU A 87 -8.09 -13.95 21.38
N GLY A 88 -8.48 -13.14 22.38
CA GLY A 88 -8.73 -13.53 23.77
C GLY A 88 -7.46 -13.71 24.60
N ASN A 89 -6.45 -14.41 24.08
CA ASN A 89 -5.15 -14.57 24.73
C ASN A 89 -4.06 -13.66 24.16
N VAL A 90 -4.30 -13.05 22.99
CA VAL A 90 -3.38 -12.14 22.32
C VAL A 90 -4.16 -10.94 21.79
N LEU A 91 -3.68 -9.74 22.10
CA LEU A 91 -4.09 -8.48 21.51
C LEU A 91 -2.94 -7.92 20.68
N LEU A 92 -3.16 -7.75 19.39
CA LEU A 92 -2.25 -7.10 18.46
C LEU A 92 -2.85 -5.76 18.01
N GLN A 93 -2.05 -4.70 18.08
CA GLN A 93 -2.40 -3.38 17.59
C GLN A 93 -1.28 -2.85 16.70
N MET A 94 -1.65 -2.21 15.59
CA MET A 94 -0.75 -1.52 14.70
C MET A 94 -1.40 -0.22 14.23
N GLU A 95 -0.61 0.84 14.18
CA GLU A 95 -0.95 2.12 13.57
C GLU A 95 0.21 2.58 12.70
N GLN A 96 -0.10 3.19 11.56
CA GLN A 96 0.89 3.78 10.67
C GLN A 96 0.31 4.99 9.95
N HIS A 97 1.10 6.06 9.89
CA HIS A 97 0.83 7.24 9.08
C HIS A 97 1.93 7.38 8.04
N ILE A 98 1.58 7.55 6.77
CA ILE A 98 2.52 7.74 5.65
C ILE A 98 2.23 9.11 5.04
N GLY A 99 3.26 9.94 4.88
CA GLY A 99 3.13 11.27 4.29
C GLY A 99 4.22 11.55 3.25
N ARG A 100 3.88 12.35 2.23
CA ARG A 100 4.86 12.86 1.28
C ARG A 100 5.75 13.91 1.96
N VAL A 101 7.06 13.78 1.79
CA VAL A 101 8.08 14.75 2.20
C VAL A 101 8.92 15.15 0.99
N THR A 102 9.77 16.17 1.12
CA THR A 102 10.59 16.71 0.02
C THR A 102 11.32 15.61 -0.76
N ASP A 103 11.92 14.65 -0.05
CA ASP A 103 12.88 13.69 -0.63
C ASP A 103 12.27 12.29 -0.86
N GLY A 104 10.95 12.15 -0.67
CA GLY A 104 10.25 10.87 -0.80
C GLY A 104 9.04 10.77 0.12
N TRP A 105 8.94 9.67 0.85
CA TRP A 105 7.88 9.48 1.85
C TRP A 105 8.48 9.22 3.21
N GLN A 106 7.74 9.59 4.24
CA GLN A 106 8.02 9.19 5.59
C GLN A 106 6.81 8.43 6.14
N ALA A 107 7.07 7.33 6.84
CA ALA A 107 6.05 6.63 7.59
C ALA A 107 6.40 6.59 9.08
N GLU A 108 5.48 6.97 9.94
CA GLU A 108 5.54 6.78 11.38
C GLU A 108 4.64 5.61 11.76
N TYR A 109 5.08 4.73 12.65
CA TYR A 109 4.29 3.56 13.02
C TYR A 109 4.47 3.15 14.48
N GLY A 110 3.48 2.42 14.98
CA GLY A 110 3.51 1.72 16.27
C GLY A 110 2.91 0.33 16.13
N ILE A 111 3.51 -0.65 16.80
CA ILE A 111 3.04 -2.04 16.90
C ILE A 111 3.12 -2.44 18.38
N SER A 112 2.03 -2.96 18.93
CA SER A 112 1.99 -3.53 20.28
C SER A 112 1.39 -4.93 20.23
N VAL A 113 2.02 -5.85 20.96
CA VAL A 113 1.50 -7.21 21.18
C VAL A 113 1.43 -7.43 22.68
N VAL A 114 0.22 -7.63 23.17
CA VAL A 114 -0.08 -7.96 24.56
C VAL A 114 -0.60 -9.38 24.60
N VAL A 115 -0.05 -10.20 25.49
CA VAL A 115 -0.50 -11.58 25.72
C VAL A 115 -1.05 -11.72 27.13
N LYS A 116 -2.04 -12.58 27.30
CA LYS A 116 -2.61 -12.89 28.61
C LYS A 116 -1.80 -14.01 29.27
N GLN A 117 -1.00 -13.69 30.28
CA GLN A 117 -0.25 -14.65 31.09
C GLN A 117 -0.83 -14.69 32.50
N GLN A 118 -1.27 -15.86 32.98
CA GLN A 118 -1.89 -16.01 34.32
C GLN A 118 -2.98 -14.97 34.60
N ASP A 119 -3.84 -14.74 33.60
CA ASP A 119 -4.89 -13.73 33.59
C ASP A 119 -4.45 -12.25 33.65
N GLN A 120 -3.15 -11.96 33.59
CA GLN A 120 -2.62 -10.61 33.52
C GLN A 120 -2.18 -10.26 32.09
N PRO A 121 -2.48 -9.04 31.59
CA PRO A 121 -1.97 -8.57 30.32
C PRO A 121 -0.46 -8.25 30.45
N VAL A 122 0.35 -8.87 29.61
CA VAL A 122 1.80 -8.65 29.53
C VAL A 122 2.15 -8.20 28.12
N GLU A 123 2.72 -7.00 27.97
CA GLU A 123 3.26 -6.54 26.69
C GLU A 123 4.54 -7.31 26.38
N VAL A 124 4.52 -8.09 25.29
CA VAL A 124 5.67 -8.91 24.85
C VAL A 124 6.42 -8.26 23.69
N THR A 125 5.76 -7.36 22.96
CA THR A 125 6.37 -6.60 21.87
C THR A 125 5.82 -5.18 21.87
N ASN A 126 6.72 -4.19 21.81
CA ASN A 126 6.37 -2.81 21.53
C ASN A 126 7.39 -2.26 20.53
N LYS A 127 6.98 -2.03 19.29
CA LYS A 127 7.85 -1.49 18.23
C LYS A 127 7.29 -0.17 17.75
N ARG A 128 8.08 0.91 17.79
CA ARG A 128 7.70 2.20 17.24
C ARG A 128 8.87 2.80 16.49
N GLY A 129 8.60 3.42 15.34
CA GLY A 129 9.68 3.92 14.52
C GLY A 129 9.23 4.78 13.37
N THR A 130 10.23 5.17 12.58
CA THR A 130 10.06 6.01 11.40
C THR A 130 10.80 5.39 10.22
N ILE A 131 10.08 5.18 9.13
CA ILE A 131 10.62 4.72 7.85
C ILE A 131 10.76 5.93 6.93
N ASN A 132 11.95 6.16 6.38
CA ASN A 132 12.20 7.17 5.36
C ASN A 132 12.42 6.48 4.02
N TYR A 133 11.50 6.64 3.08
CA TYR A 133 11.58 6.13 1.71
C TYR A 133 12.25 7.17 0.83
N LYS A 134 13.36 6.82 0.19
CA LYS A 134 14.10 7.70 -0.72
C LYS A 134 13.75 7.40 -2.17
N VAL A 135 13.48 8.46 -2.93
CA VAL A 135 13.18 8.35 -4.36
C VAL A 135 14.42 8.50 -5.22
N GLY A 136 14.48 7.71 -6.30
CA GLY A 136 15.45 7.91 -7.37
C GLY A 136 15.03 9.01 -8.34
N LYS A 137 15.89 9.29 -9.32
CA LYS A 137 15.67 10.32 -10.35
C LYS A 137 14.38 10.18 -11.17
N ASN A 138 13.79 8.99 -11.22
CA ASN A 138 12.55 8.73 -11.96
C ASN A 138 11.32 8.74 -11.05
N GLY A 139 11.45 8.99 -9.75
CA GLY A 139 10.34 8.98 -8.78
C GLY A 139 10.03 7.62 -8.15
N ASN A 140 10.71 6.55 -8.56
CA ASN A 140 10.59 5.23 -7.92
C ASN A 140 11.38 5.19 -6.59
N ILE A 141 10.85 4.52 -5.57
CA ILE A 141 11.54 4.33 -4.28
C ILE A 141 12.75 3.40 -4.48
N THR A 142 13.96 3.88 -4.29
CA THR A 142 15.18 3.07 -4.51
C THR A 142 15.72 2.46 -3.22
N SER A 143 15.46 3.11 -2.08
CA SER A 143 15.82 2.61 -0.76
C SER A 143 14.88 3.13 0.33
N ALA A 144 14.92 2.48 1.49
CA ALA A 144 14.26 2.94 2.69
C ALA A 144 15.13 2.69 3.93
N THR A 145 15.01 3.55 4.93
CA THR A 145 15.66 3.38 6.24
C THR A 145 14.62 3.47 7.34
N ASP A 146 14.48 2.40 8.12
CA ASP A 146 13.64 2.30 9.31
C ASP A 146 14.52 2.48 10.54
N VAL A 147 14.19 3.42 11.41
CA VAL A 147 14.82 3.60 12.73
C VAL A 147 13.73 3.48 13.79
N PHE A 148 13.93 2.58 14.76
CA PHE A 148 12.89 2.22 15.70
C PHE A 148 13.42 1.93 17.11
N ILE A 149 12.48 1.87 18.06
CA ILE A 149 12.66 1.27 19.37
C ILE A 149 11.81 0.00 19.40
N LEU A 150 12.43 -1.13 19.73
CA LEU A 150 11.78 -2.43 19.91
C LEU A 150 12.00 -2.88 21.36
N THR A 151 10.93 -2.90 22.15
CA THR A 151 10.96 -3.33 23.57
C THR A 151 12.07 -2.63 24.36
N GLY A 152 12.22 -1.31 24.13
CA GLY A 152 13.21 -0.47 24.79
C GLY A 152 14.59 -0.40 24.11
N GLU A 153 14.86 -1.26 23.13
CA GLU A 153 16.14 -1.29 22.42
C GLU A 153 16.08 -0.54 21.09
N LYS A 154 17.10 0.28 20.80
CA LYS A 154 17.21 0.96 19.51
C LYS A 154 17.58 -0.02 18.43
N GLY A 155 16.93 0.11 17.28
CA GLY A 155 17.22 -0.71 16.10
C GLY A 155 17.08 0.06 14.80
N PHE A 156 17.51 -0.59 13.72
CA PHE A 156 17.42 -0.06 12.38
C PHE A 156 17.21 -1.16 11.34
N THR A 157 16.61 -0.81 10.20
CA THR A 157 16.57 -1.65 9.00
C THR A 157 16.82 -0.80 7.77
N GLU A 158 17.77 -1.21 6.92
CA GLU A 158 17.97 -0.64 5.59
C GLU A 158 17.36 -1.56 4.55
N THR A 159 16.62 -0.97 3.61
CA THR A 159 15.98 -1.69 2.50
C THR A 159 16.43 -1.11 1.17
N THR A 160 16.70 -1.98 0.20
CA THR A 160 16.99 -1.61 -1.19
C THR A 160 16.00 -2.27 -2.14
N TYR A 161 15.66 -1.56 -3.22
CA TYR A 161 14.67 -1.99 -4.20
C TYR A 161 15.28 -2.03 -5.61
N ALA A 162 15.03 -3.12 -6.34
CA ALA A 162 15.49 -3.30 -7.72
C ALA A 162 14.30 -3.45 -8.66
N TYR A 163 14.47 -2.98 -9.90
CA TYR A 163 13.39 -2.80 -10.87
C TYR A 163 13.76 -3.36 -12.24
N ASN A 164 12.75 -3.69 -13.05
CA ASN A 164 12.95 -3.93 -14.47
C ASN A 164 13.04 -2.60 -15.27
N LYS A 165 13.23 -2.69 -16.59
CA LYS A 165 13.31 -1.51 -17.49
C LYS A 165 12.01 -0.70 -17.56
N GLN A 166 10.88 -1.29 -17.17
CA GLN A 166 9.57 -0.67 -17.11
C GLN A 166 9.23 -0.12 -15.71
N PHE A 167 10.22 -0.06 -14.80
CA PHE A 167 10.04 0.38 -13.42
C PHE A 167 9.09 -0.47 -12.57
N ARG A 168 8.88 -1.74 -12.94
CA ARG A 168 8.19 -2.71 -12.07
C ARG A 168 9.16 -3.26 -11.04
N LEU A 169 8.78 -3.22 -9.77
CA LEU A 169 9.57 -3.74 -8.66
C LEU A 169 9.87 -5.24 -8.89
N LEU A 170 11.13 -5.65 -8.87
CA LEU A 170 11.50 -7.07 -9.00
C LEU A 170 11.94 -7.68 -7.68
N LYS A 171 12.58 -6.85 -6.83
CA LYS A 171 13.25 -7.34 -5.63
C LYS A 171 13.30 -6.29 -4.55
N ARG A 172 13.09 -6.72 -3.31
CA ARG A 172 13.33 -5.99 -2.07
C ARG A 172 14.36 -6.77 -1.26
N VAL A 173 15.35 -6.08 -0.70
CA VAL A 173 16.31 -6.68 0.25
C VAL A 173 16.40 -5.80 1.49
N ALA A 174 16.04 -6.36 2.65
CA ALA A 174 16.05 -5.70 3.94
C ALA A 174 17.11 -6.31 4.87
N ARG A 175 17.92 -5.46 5.52
CA ARG A 175 18.97 -5.85 6.46
C ARG A 175 19.04 -4.88 7.63
N GLY A 176 19.23 -5.38 8.83
CA GLY A 176 19.15 -4.56 10.03
C GLY A 176 19.20 -5.37 11.31
N SER A 177 18.88 -4.70 12.42
CA SER A 177 18.87 -5.28 13.76
C SER A 177 17.57 -5.99 14.11
N ASP A 178 16.55 -5.96 13.25
CA ASP A 178 15.28 -6.70 13.42
C ASP A 178 15.24 -7.91 12.47
N PRO A 179 15.51 -9.14 12.96
CA PRO A 179 15.50 -10.35 12.14
C PRO A 179 14.13 -10.69 11.53
N LEU A 180 13.03 -10.20 12.11
CA LEU A 180 11.70 -10.43 11.57
C LEU A 180 11.50 -9.62 10.28
N SER A 181 12.04 -8.41 10.23
CA SER A 181 11.96 -7.50 9.07
C SER A 181 13.03 -7.76 7.99
N ASN A 182 14.09 -8.48 8.33
CA ASN A 182 15.17 -8.83 7.40
C ASN A 182 14.77 -9.91 6.40
N GLY A 183 15.40 -9.88 5.23
CA GLY A 183 15.27 -10.90 4.20
C GLY A 183 15.19 -10.34 2.79
N GLU A 184 14.94 -11.24 1.83
CA GLU A 184 14.72 -10.90 0.44
C GLU A 184 13.28 -11.24 0.03
N SER A 185 12.68 -10.36 -0.76
CA SER A 185 11.40 -10.61 -1.41
C SER A 185 11.51 -10.39 -2.92
N ARG A 186 10.84 -11.22 -3.70
CA ARG A 186 10.85 -11.19 -5.17
C ARG A 186 9.42 -11.06 -5.68
N PHE A 187 9.29 -10.26 -6.73
CA PHE A 187 8.01 -9.89 -7.32
C PHE A 187 7.98 -10.33 -8.78
N GLN A 188 6.84 -10.86 -9.20
CA GLN A 188 6.55 -11.18 -10.59
C GLN A 188 5.32 -10.39 -11.03
N TRP A 189 5.35 -9.92 -12.27
CA TRP A 189 4.30 -9.06 -12.82
C TRP A 189 3.81 -9.61 -14.14
N SER A 190 2.52 -9.42 -14.42
CA SER A 190 1.93 -9.67 -15.72
C SER A 190 2.47 -8.66 -16.75
N PRO A 191 2.36 -8.95 -18.05
CA PRO A 191 2.66 -7.96 -19.09
C PRO A 191 1.82 -6.67 -18.94
N THR A 192 0.59 -6.78 -18.44
CA THR A 192 -0.36 -5.66 -18.22
C THR A 192 -0.04 -4.82 -16.99
N GLY A 193 0.83 -5.29 -16.09
CA GLY A 193 1.29 -4.51 -14.93
C GLY A 193 0.66 -4.89 -13.60
N ASP A 194 0.04 -6.07 -13.52
CA ASP A 194 -0.55 -6.62 -12.31
C ASP A 194 0.47 -7.52 -11.60
N VAL A 195 0.45 -7.54 -10.27
CA VAL A 195 1.32 -8.43 -9.48
C VAL A 195 0.80 -9.85 -9.63
N LEU A 196 1.65 -10.81 -10.00
CA LEU A 196 1.28 -12.23 -10.08
C LEU A 196 1.70 -13.01 -8.85
N THR A 197 2.92 -12.74 -8.37
CA THR A 197 3.51 -13.46 -7.24
C THR A 197 4.39 -12.53 -6.44
N LEU A 198 4.32 -12.64 -5.11
CA LEU A 198 5.33 -12.15 -4.18
C LEU A 198 5.87 -13.35 -3.38
N THR A 199 7.18 -13.55 -3.39
CA THR A 199 7.83 -14.66 -2.68
C THR A 199 8.95 -14.14 -1.80
N SER A 200 9.04 -14.65 -0.57
CA SER A 200 10.17 -14.48 0.35
C SER A 200 10.55 -15.83 0.96
N GLU A 201 11.55 -15.85 1.84
CA GLU A 201 11.85 -17.04 2.65
C GLU A 201 10.71 -17.42 3.60
N LYS A 202 9.89 -16.44 4.03
CA LYS A 202 8.86 -16.62 5.05
C LYS A 202 7.45 -16.64 4.47
N SER A 203 7.25 -16.22 3.23
CA SER A 203 5.91 -16.06 2.67
C SER A 203 5.86 -16.26 1.17
N LYS A 204 4.68 -16.63 0.70
CA LYS A 204 4.31 -16.61 -0.72
C LYS A 204 2.89 -16.12 -0.87
N GLU A 205 2.70 -15.18 -1.79
CA GLU A 205 1.42 -14.65 -2.23
C GLU A 205 1.27 -14.92 -3.72
N THR A 206 0.10 -15.37 -4.15
CA THR A 206 -0.22 -15.63 -5.55
C THR A 206 -1.57 -15.01 -5.90
N TYR A 207 -1.56 -14.17 -6.92
CA TYR A 207 -2.73 -13.43 -7.39
C TYR A 207 -3.29 -14.09 -8.65
N THR A 208 -4.62 -14.21 -8.70
CA THR A 208 -5.35 -14.71 -9.85
C THR A 208 -6.29 -13.63 -10.38
N TYR A 209 -6.30 -13.47 -11.70
CA TYR A 209 -7.11 -12.50 -12.41
C TYR A 209 -8.06 -13.19 -13.39
N ASP A 210 -9.21 -12.57 -13.64
CA ASP A 210 -10.10 -13.00 -14.72
C ASP A 210 -9.69 -12.43 -16.08
N ASP A 211 -10.46 -12.78 -17.10
CA ASP A 211 -10.31 -12.41 -18.50
C ASP A 211 -10.40 -10.88 -18.73
N LYS A 212 -11.02 -10.15 -17.78
CA LYS A 212 -11.13 -8.69 -17.76
C LYS A 212 -10.04 -8.06 -16.90
N ASN A 213 -9.02 -8.84 -16.56
CA ASN A 213 -7.89 -8.48 -15.72
C ASN A 213 -8.29 -8.09 -14.29
N ARG A 214 -9.47 -8.46 -13.79
CA ARG A 214 -9.92 -8.15 -12.42
C ARG A 214 -9.36 -9.17 -11.46
N GLU A 215 -8.82 -8.73 -10.31
CA GLU A 215 -8.36 -9.67 -9.28
C GLU A 215 -9.56 -10.44 -8.75
N ILE A 216 -9.51 -11.77 -8.85
CA ILE A 216 -10.56 -12.66 -8.33
C ILE A 216 -10.13 -13.36 -7.05
N ARG A 217 -8.81 -13.55 -6.86
CA ARG A 217 -8.29 -14.34 -5.75
C ARG A 217 -6.85 -13.99 -5.39
N LEU A 218 -6.56 -14.00 -4.10
CA LEU A 218 -5.23 -13.96 -3.51
C LEU A 218 -5.06 -15.15 -2.56
N ASP A 219 -4.10 -16.01 -2.87
CA ASP A 219 -3.66 -17.11 -2.01
C ASP A 219 -2.39 -16.71 -1.27
N THR A 220 -2.37 -16.81 0.06
CA THR A 220 -1.20 -16.50 0.89
C THR A 220 -0.79 -17.69 1.73
N ILE A 221 0.52 -17.90 1.86
CA ILE A 221 1.13 -18.80 2.83
C ILE A 221 2.20 -17.99 3.56
N THR A 222 2.14 -17.95 4.89
CA THR A 222 3.12 -17.28 5.75
C THR A 222 3.61 -18.24 6.82
N GLN A 223 4.92 -18.30 6.99
CA GLN A 223 5.60 -19.04 8.03
C GLN A 223 6.10 -18.08 9.10
N THR A 224 5.71 -18.34 10.34
CA THR A 224 6.25 -17.67 11.52
C THR A 224 7.10 -18.67 12.31
N PRO A 225 7.91 -18.21 13.28
CA PRO A 225 8.63 -19.13 14.17
C PRO A 225 7.71 -20.09 14.94
N ALA A 226 6.44 -19.74 15.12
CA ALA A 226 5.48 -20.50 15.93
C ALA A 226 4.42 -21.24 15.11
N SER A 227 4.14 -20.80 13.87
CA SER A 227 2.95 -21.23 13.13
C SER A 227 3.10 -21.16 11.61
N THR A 228 2.21 -21.85 10.91
CA THR A 228 1.98 -21.65 9.48
C THR A 228 0.57 -21.11 9.28
N ILE A 229 0.46 -19.99 8.57
CA ILE A 229 -0.80 -19.32 8.25
C ILE A 229 -1.03 -19.47 6.74
N THR A 230 -2.20 -19.96 6.36
CA THR A 230 -2.66 -19.95 4.98
C THR A 230 -3.92 -19.12 4.88
N SER A 231 -4.08 -18.36 3.81
CA SER A 231 -5.31 -17.61 3.54
C SER A 231 -5.70 -17.65 2.07
N ILE A 232 -7.00 -17.61 1.83
CA ILE A 232 -7.62 -17.48 0.52
C ILE A 232 -8.56 -16.28 0.61
N ASN A 233 -8.20 -15.17 -0.04
CA ASN A 233 -9.05 -14.00 -0.20
C ASN A 233 -9.68 -14.02 -1.59
N GLU A 234 -11.00 -13.95 -1.67
CA GLU A 234 -11.76 -13.99 -2.92
C GLU A 234 -12.55 -12.69 -3.06
N CYS A 235 -12.39 -12.03 -4.20
CA CYS A 235 -13.17 -10.84 -4.51
C CYS A 235 -14.60 -11.23 -4.88
N GLN A 236 -15.58 -10.58 -4.24
CA GLN A 236 -17.01 -10.85 -4.38
C GLN A 236 -17.70 -9.83 -5.29
N SER A 237 -17.18 -8.60 -5.36
CA SER A 237 -17.70 -7.56 -6.24
C SER A 237 -16.59 -6.61 -6.70
N TRP A 238 -16.78 -5.99 -7.86
CA TRP A 238 -15.87 -5.01 -8.42
C TRP A 238 -16.61 -3.72 -8.76
N ASP A 239 -15.89 -2.60 -8.78
CA ASP A 239 -16.38 -1.38 -9.40
C ASP A 239 -16.20 -1.40 -10.94
N GLU A 240 -16.61 -0.32 -11.59
CA GLU A 240 -16.53 -0.17 -13.05
C GLU A 240 -15.09 -0.16 -13.58
N THR A 241 -14.10 0.20 -12.75
CA THR A 241 -12.68 0.19 -13.11
C THR A 241 -12.06 -1.21 -12.91
N GLY A 242 -12.81 -2.13 -12.31
CA GLY A 242 -12.36 -3.50 -12.05
C GLY A 242 -11.51 -3.63 -10.79
N ASN A 243 -11.64 -2.69 -9.84
CA ASN A 243 -11.09 -2.81 -8.49
C ASN A 243 -12.06 -3.57 -7.60
N CYS A 244 -11.54 -4.42 -6.72
CA CYS A 244 -12.38 -5.16 -5.78
C CYS A 244 -13.05 -4.21 -4.78
N THR A 245 -14.36 -4.30 -4.60
CA THR A 245 -15.16 -3.47 -3.66
C THR A 245 -15.64 -4.24 -2.44
N LEU A 246 -15.65 -5.57 -2.52
CA LEU A 246 -15.97 -6.47 -1.41
C LEU A 246 -15.15 -7.75 -1.58
N SER A 247 -14.47 -8.19 -0.54
CA SER A 247 -13.79 -9.48 -0.51
C SER A 247 -14.14 -10.30 0.72
N TYR A 248 -13.94 -11.61 0.60
CA TYR A 248 -14.08 -12.58 1.68
C TYR A 248 -12.83 -13.42 1.77
N SER A 249 -12.25 -13.51 2.96
CA SER A 249 -11.05 -14.25 3.24
C SER A 249 -11.30 -15.38 4.24
N ARG A 250 -10.74 -16.55 3.95
CA ARG A 250 -10.68 -17.70 4.84
C ARG A 250 -9.22 -17.92 5.22
N GLU A 251 -8.92 -17.76 6.49
CA GLU A 251 -7.59 -17.96 7.05
C GLU A 251 -7.56 -19.23 7.91
N THR A 252 -6.46 -19.97 7.84
CA THR A 252 -6.15 -21.11 8.70
C THR A 252 -4.75 -20.96 9.26
N GLU A 253 -4.63 -20.97 10.58
CA GLU A 253 -3.35 -20.99 11.28
C GLU A 253 -3.15 -22.33 11.98
N THR A 254 -2.01 -22.96 11.73
CA THR A 254 -1.62 -24.22 12.37
C THR A 254 -0.47 -23.98 13.33
N ILE A 255 -0.68 -24.30 14.62
CA ILE A 255 0.28 -24.14 15.72
C ILE A 255 0.47 -25.50 16.38
N GLY A 256 1.54 -26.22 16.00
CA GLY A 256 1.73 -27.60 16.43
C GLY A 256 0.56 -28.49 15.98
N LYS A 257 -0.24 -29.00 16.94
CA LYS A 257 -1.45 -29.80 16.66
C LYS A 257 -2.75 -28.98 16.64
N SER A 258 -2.68 -27.70 17.02
CA SER A 258 -3.84 -26.82 17.08
C SER A 258 -4.08 -26.16 15.72
N VAL A 259 -5.36 -26.02 15.35
CA VAL A 259 -5.79 -25.35 14.12
C VAL A 259 -6.78 -24.26 14.50
N ILE A 260 -6.48 -23.04 14.09
CA ILE A 260 -7.34 -21.87 14.24
C ILE A 260 -7.85 -21.49 12.85
N LYS A 261 -9.13 -21.15 12.73
CA LYS A 261 -9.76 -20.72 11.49
C LYS A 261 -10.42 -19.37 11.69
N ARG A 262 -10.29 -18.49 10.71
CA ARG A 262 -10.86 -17.14 10.74
C ARG A 262 -11.52 -16.84 9.40
N ASN A 263 -12.62 -16.10 9.46
CA ASN A 263 -13.39 -15.63 8.33
C ASN A 263 -13.42 -14.11 8.41
N ILE A 264 -12.90 -13.46 7.38
CA ILE A 264 -12.65 -12.03 7.37
C ILE A 264 -13.32 -11.43 6.13
N SER A 265 -13.96 -10.29 6.28
CA SER A 265 -14.55 -9.54 5.17
C SER A 265 -13.90 -8.18 5.06
N ALA A 266 -13.63 -7.73 3.84
CA ALA A 266 -13.13 -6.40 3.56
C ALA A 266 -14.04 -5.68 2.56
N ALA A 267 -14.37 -4.43 2.85
CA ALA A 267 -15.06 -3.52 1.94
C ALA A 267 -14.11 -2.41 1.51
N TYR A 268 -14.17 -2.06 0.23
CA TYR A 268 -13.29 -1.08 -0.39
C TYR A 268 -14.15 -0.03 -1.10
N GLN A 269 -13.77 1.22 -0.93
CA GLN A 269 -14.38 2.34 -1.62
C GLN A 269 -13.29 3.15 -2.31
N PHE A 270 -13.49 3.41 -3.60
CA PHE A 270 -12.60 4.24 -4.40
C PHE A 270 -13.34 5.49 -4.87
N GLN A 271 -12.66 6.62 -4.82
CA GLN A 271 -13.07 7.84 -5.51
C GLN A 271 -12.03 8.15 -6.58
N TYR A 272 -12.50 8.50 -7.77
CA TYR A 272 -11.66 8.79 -8.93
C TYR A 272 -11.62 10.28 -9.23
N TRP A 273 -10.53 10.72 -9.85
CA TRP A 273 -10.47 12.01 -10.54
C TRP A 273 -11.39 11.96 -11.76
N ALA A 274 -12.06 13.08 -12.06
CA ALA A 274 -12.81 13.19 -13.30
C ALA A 274 -11.86 13.12 -14.51
N ASP A 275 -12.28 12.42 -15.56
CA ASP A 275 -11.58 12.47 -16.83
C ASP A 275 -11.74 13.87 -17.45
N GLU A 276 -10.64 14.45 -17.95
CA GLU A 276 -10.66 15.78 -18.61
C GLU A 276 -11.51 15.81 -19.90
N LYS A 277 -12.06 14.67 -20.34
CA LYS A 277 -12.85 14.56 -21.57
C LYS A 277 -14.34 14.95 -21.43
N THR A 278 -14.79 15.36 -20.25
CA THR A 278 -16.17 15.82 -20.00
C THR A 278 -16.28 17.29 -19.59
N ARG A 279 -15.38 18.15 -20.09
CA ARG A 279 -15.58 19.61 -20.10
C ARG A 279 -15.52 20.19 -21.50
#